data_AF-A0A377M1S9-F1
#
_entry.id   AF-A0A377M1S9-F1
#
_cell.length_a   1.000
_cell.length_b   1.000
_cell.length_c   1.000
_cell.angle_alpha   90.00
_cell.angle_beta   90.00
_cell.angle_gamma   90.00
#
_symmetry.space_group_name_H-M   'P 1'
#
loop_
_entity.id
_entity.type
_entity.pdbx_description
1 polymer ?
#
loop_
_entity_poly.entity_id
_entity_poly.type
_entity_poly.pdbx_seq_one_letter_code
_entity_poly.pdbx_strand_id
1 'polypeptide(L)'
;MEADQIFFYPASNDWDPATVKWSSRPACNYRSDAVLYLNHVREYRMVDVDKAVRKALAEGKTEISWYIGGDRQGNHYQFEPASSPDGLMLMLTGFKHTPEV
;
A
#
# COMPACT_ATOMS: atom_id res chain seq x y z
N MET A 1 -2.07 1.00 -23.46
CA MET A 1 -1.53 1.69 -22.28
C MET A 1 -1.50 0.68 -21.17
N GLU A 2 -0.34 0.48 -20.57
CA GLU A 2 -0.18 -0.38 -19.40
C GLU A 2 -0.92 0.29 -18.22
N ALA A 3 -1.70 -0.47 -17.46
CA ALA A 3 -2.40 0.07 -16.30
C ALA A 3 -1.39 0.30 -15.19
N ASP A 4 -1.36 1.51 -14.60
CA ASP A 4 -0.51 1.75 -13.45
C ASP A 4 -0.91 0.81 -12.30
N GLN A 5 0.08 0.30 -11.58
CA GLN A 5 -0.12 -0.65 -10.48
C GLN A 5 0.45 -0.08 -9.19
N ILE A 6 -0.30 -0.28 -8.10
CA ILE A 6 0.18 -0.09 -6.73
C ILE A 6 0.35 -1.46 -6.10
N PHE A 7 1.51 -1.69 -5.53
CA PHE A 7 1.87 -2.97 -4.91
C PHE A 7 1.83 -2.85 -3.40
N PHE A 8 1.41 -3.94 -2.75
CA PHE A 8 1.38 -4.10 -1.31
C PHE A 8 2.51 -5.04 -0.93
N TYR A 9 3.64 -4.47 -0.53
CA TYR A 9 4.84 -5.21 -0.18
C TYR A 9 4.85 -5.51 1.33
N PRO A 10 5.01 -6.77 1.76
CA PRO A 10 5.13 -7.10 3.17
C PRO A 10 6.24 -6.29 3.84
N ALA A 11 5.94 -5.74 5.01
CA ALA A 11 6.89 -5.00 5.85
C ALA A 11 6.98 -5.61 7.25
N SER A 12 8.05 -5.30 7.96
CA SER A 12 8.14 -5.60 9.40
C SER A 12 7.01 -4.89 10.17
N ASN A 13 6.52 -5.51 11.24
CA ASN A 13 5.62 -4.86 12.21
C ASN A 13 6.39 -4.14 13.33
N ASP A 14 7.72 -4.28 13.37
CA ASP A 14 8.59 -3.63 14.36
C ASP A 14 8.88 -2.17 13.98
N TRP A 15 7.85 -1.33 14.05
CA TRP A 15 7.92 0.12 13.84
C TRP A 15 6.77 0.83 14.55
N ASP A 16 6.97 2.12 14.79
CA ASP A 16 5.94 2.98 15.37
C ASP A 16 5.54 4.05 14.35
N PRO A 17 4.25 4.16 13.98
CA PRO A 17 3.76 5.16 13.05
C PRO A 17 4.04 6.60 13.48
N ALA A 18 4.16 6.87 14.79
CA ALA A 18 4.46 8.20 15.29
C ALA A 18 5.94 8.61 15.10
N THR A 19 6.84 7.65 14.90
CA THR A 19 8.30 7.91 14.87
C THR A 19 8.97 7.53 13.55
N VAL A 20 8.24 6.88 12.64
CA VAL A 20 8.78 6.47 11.33
C VAL A 20 9.23 7.69 10.51
N LYS A 21 10.44 7.60 9.96
CA LYS A 21 11.00 8.58 9.01
C LYS A 21 11.44 7.83 7.75
N TRP A 22 11.66 8.55 6.65
CA TRP A 22 12.14 7.93 5.42
C TRP A 22 13.44 7.12 5.63
N SER A 23 14.38 7.65 6.40
CA SER A 23 15.66 6.98 6.71
C SER A 23 15.55 5.81 7.69
N SER A 24 14.45 5.72 8.46
CA SER A 24 14.22 4.69 9.47
C SER A 24 12.97 3.84 9.16
N ARG A 25 12.54 3.84 7.90
CA ARG A 25 11.35 3.09 7.48
C ARG A 25 11.58 1.58 7.63
N PRO A 26 10.53 0.78 7.90
CA PRO A 26 10.63 -0.66 7.94
C PRO A 26 11.24 -1.23 6.67
N ALA A 27 12.03 -2.30 6.82
CA ALA A 27 12.44 -3.10 5.68
C ALA A 27 11.21 -3.69 4.99
N CYS A 28 11.19 -3.66 3.65
CA CYS A 28 10.13 -4.24 2.84
C CYS A 28 10.67 -5.36 1.94
N ASN A 29 9.85 -6.38 1.73
CA ASN A 29 10.11 -7.44 0.76
C ASN A 29 9.40 -7.08 -0.56
N TYR A 30 10.16 -6.87 -1.63
CA TYR A 30 9.62 -6.49 -2.96
C TYR A 30 8.90 -7.64 -3.70
N ARG A 31 8.37 -8.62 -2.98
CA ARG A 31 7.40 -9.61 -3.47
C ARG A 31 6.04 -9.24 -2.92
N SER A 32 5.19 -8.66 -3.77
CA SER A 32 3.90 -8.15 -3.34
C SER A 32 2.97 -9.26 -2.86
N ASP A 33 2.23 -8.98 -1.79
CA ASP A 33 1.11 -9.78 -1.33
C ASP A 33 -0.16 -9.51 -2.14
N ALA A 34 -0.30 -8.26 -2.62
CA ALA A 34 -1.43 -7.82 -3.42
C ALA A 34 -1.05 -6.72 -4.41
N VAL A 35 -1.89 -6.54 -5.43
CA VAL A 35 -1.74 -5.53 -6.47
C VAL A 35 -3.08 -4.82 -6.66
N LEU A 36 -3.03 -3.49 -6.66
CA LEU A 36 -4.15 -2.63 -7.00
C LEU A 36 -3.93 -2.03 -8.39
N TYR A 37 -4.82 -2.34 -9.32
CA TYR A 37 -4.79 -1.80 -10.68
C TYR A 37 -5.44 -0.41 -10.72
N LEU A 38 -4.82 0.51 -11.46
CA LEU A 38 -5.32 1.87 -11.64
C LEU A 38 -5.77 2.09 -13.08
N ASN A 39 -6.93 2.73 -13.23
CA ASN A 39 -7.49 3.17 -14.53
C ASN A 39 -7.51 4.71 -14.65
N HIS A 40 -6.75 5.42 -13.79
CA HIS A 40 -6.71 6.87 -13.65
C HIS A 40 -8.03 7.56 -13.27
N VAL A 41 -9.04 6.82 -12.83
CA VAL A 41 -10.29 7.37 -12.29
C VAL A 41 -10.21 7.48 -10.76
N ARG A 42 -10.77 8.56 -10.21
CA ARG A 42 -10.98 8.73 -8.76
C ARG A 42 -12.17 7.88 -8.32
N GLU A 43 -11.90 6.82 -7.58
CA GLU A 43 -12.91 5.89 -7.10
C GLU A 43 -12.42 5.13 -5.86
N TYR A 44 -13.35 4.54 -5.13
CA TYR A 44 -13.03 3.57 -4.08
C TYR A 44 -12.62 2.26 -4.72
N ARG A 45 -11.52 1.68 -4.25
CA ARG A 45 -11.08 0.36 -4.70
C ARG A 45 -10.79 -0.56 -3.54
N MET A 46 -11.13 -1.83 -3.76
CA MET A 46 -10.81 -2.93 -2.87
C MET A 46 -9.54 -3.61 -3.36
N VAL A 47 -8.69 -4.02 -2.41
CA VAL A 47 -7.52 -4.85 -2.67
C VAL A 47 -7.72 -6.19 -1.97
N ASP A 48 -7.54 -7.28 -2.70
CA ASP A 48 -7.60 -8.62 -2.11
C ASP A 48 -6.29 -8.95 -1.40
N VAL A 49 -6.37 -9.15 -0.09
CA VAL A 49 -5.26 -9.55 0.79
C VAL A 49 -5.54 -10.88 1.50
N ASP A 50 -6.57 -11.64 1.12
CA ASP A 50 -7.03 -12.83 1.83
C ASP A 50 -5.90 -13.86 2.02
N LYS A 51 -5.08 -14.08 0.97
CA LYS A 51 -3.92 -14.98 1.04
C LYS A 51 -2.90 -14.55 2.10
N ALA A 52 -2.62 -13.25 2.20
CA ALA A 52 -1.69 -12.72 3.19
C ALA A 52 -2.25 -12.83 4.61
N VAL A 53 -3.54 -12.55 4.79
CA VAL A 53 -4.25 -12.68 6.06
C VAL A 53 -4.24 -14.13 6.54
N ARG A 54 -4.63 -15.09 5.69
CA ARG A 54 -4.62 -16.52 6.04
C ARG A 54 -3.24 -17.01 6.43
N LYS A 55 -2.20 -16.58 5.71
CA LYS A 55 -0.83 -16.92 6.03
C LYS A 55 -0.42 -16.36 7.39
N ALA A 56 -0.70 -15.09 7.67
CA ALA A 56 -0.38 -14.45 8.94
C ALA A 56 -1.09 -15.15 10.11
N LEU A 57 -2.37 -15.49 9.95
CA LEU A 57 -3.13 -16.25 10.94
C LEU A 57 -2.52 -17.63 11.21
N ALA A 58 -2.12 -18.36 10.16
CA ALA A 58 -1.44 -19.65 10.30
C ALA A 58 -0.08 -19.55 11.01
N GLU A 59 0.59 -18.40 10.89
CA GLU A 59 1.84 -18.08 11.59
C GLU A 59 1.61 -17.53 13.03
N GLY A 60 0.37 -17.45 13.49
CA GLY A 60 0.02 -16.95 14.83
C GLY A 60 0.14 -15.43 15.00
N LYS A 61 0.17 -14.67 13.90
CA LYS A 61 0.28 -13.21 13.91
C LYS A 61 -1.08 -12.55 14.13
N THR A 62 -1.06 -11.43 14.83
CA THR A 62 -2.23 -10.56 15.06
C THR A 62 -2.20 -9.28 14.23
N GLU A 63 -1.09 -9.02 13.53
CA GLU A 63 -0.85 -7.79 12.79
C GLU A 63 -0.10 -8.06 11.49
N ILE A 64 -0.41 -7.29 10.45
CA ILE A 64 0.28 -7.29 9.16
C ILE A 64 0.56 -5.84 8.77
N SER A 65 1.81 -5.56 8.43
CA SER A 65 2.23 -4.28 7.87
C SER A 65 2.57 -4.43 6.39
N TRP A 66 2.16 -3.44 5.59
CA TRP A 66 2.55 -3.33 4.19
C TRP A 66 3.21 -1.98 3.90
N TYR A 67 4.26 -2.01 3.09
CA TYR A 67 4.71 -0.87 2.32
C TYR A 67 3.89 -0.80 1.03
N ILE A 68 3.11 0.27 0.88
CA ILE A 68 2.29 0.52 -0.31
C ILE A 68 3.08 1.43 -1.24
N GLY A 69 3.37 0.96 -2.45
CA GLY A 69 4.13 1.72 -3.43
C GLY A 69 3.89 1.25 -4.85
N GLY A 70 3.83 2.18 -5.80
CA GLY A 70 3.77 1.87 -7.23
C GLY A 70 5.15 1.69 -7.83
N ASP A 71 5.17 1.22 -9.07
CA ASP A 71 6.40 1.17 -9.85
C ASP A 71 7.02 2.58 -9.95
N ARG A 72 8.34 2.66 -10.13
CA ARG A 72 9.21 3.85 -9.91
C ARG A 72 8.89 5.09 -10.79
N GLN A 73 7.78 5.08 -11.50
CA GLN A 73 7.38 6.05 -12.51
C GLN A 73 6.65 7.24 -11.89
N GLY A 74 7.33 8.12 -11.16
CA GLY A 74 6.91 9.52 -10.95
C GLY A 74 5.49 9.82 -10.43
N ASN A 75 4.72 8.83 -9.98
CA ASN A 75 3.31 8.97 -9.70
C ASN A 75 3.09 9.28 -8.22
N HIS A 76 2.36 10.35 -7.93
CA HIS A 76 1.96 10.68 -6.56
C HIS A 76 0.62 10.02 -6.22
N TYR A 77 0.59 9.24 -5.14
CA TYR A 77 -0.61 8.61 -4.60
C TYR A 77 -0.90 9.18 -3.22
N GLN A 78 -2.16 9.53 -2.96
CA GLN A 78 -2.63 9.96 -1.64
C GLN A 78 -3.70 8.98 -1.17
N PHE A 79 -3.58 8.56 0.09
CA PHE A 79 -4.51 7.66 0.78
C PHE A 79 -5.07 8.36 2.03
N GLU A 80 -6.32 8.09 2.37
CA GLU A 80 -6.92 8.58 3.61
C GLU A 80 -6.76 7.54 4.74
N PRO A 81 -6.30 7.95 5.94
CA PRO A 81 -6.11 7.04 7.06
C PRO A 81 -7.44 6.62 7.71
N ALA A 82 -7.35 5.58 8.55
CA ALA A 82 -8.45 4.86 9.21
C ALA A 82 -9.39 5.68 10.12
N SER A 83 -9.23 7.01 10.23
CA SER A 83 -10.23 7.88 10.87
C SER A 83 -11.49 8.08 10.03
N SER A 84 -11.54 7.49 8.83
CA SER A 84 -12.78 7.41 8.06
C SER A 84 -13.80 6.52 8.77
N PRO A 85 -15.06 6.94 8.93
CA PRO A 85 -16.11 6.14 9.57
C PRO A 85 -16.43 4.82 8.85
N ASP A 86 -15.91 4.59 7.64
CA ASP A 86 -16.24 3.45 6.79
C ASP A 86 -15.19 2.30 6.80
N GLY A 87 -14.29 2.25 7.79
CA GLY A 87 -13.23 1.24 7.87
C GLY A 87 -11.96 1.62 7.09
N LEU A 88 -10.99 0.70 7.01
CA LEU A 88 -9.71 0.91 6.29
C LEU A 88 -9.97 1.06 4.78
N MET A 89 -10.31 2.27 4.36
CA MET A 89 -10.53 2.62 2.97
C MET A 89 -9.26 3.21 2.36
N LEU A 90 -8.75 2.61 1.29
CA LEU A 90 -7.74 3.24 0.45
C LEU A 90 -8.44 3.99 -0.67
N MET A 91 -8.60 5.31 -0.50
CA MET A 91 -9.10 6.18 -1.56
C MET A 91 -7.94 6.87 -2.28
N LEU A 92 -7.81 6.68 -3.59
CA LEU A 92 -6.91 7.47 -4.42
C LEU A 92 -7.54 8.84 -4.70
N THR A 93 -7.07 9.88 -4.02
CA THR A 93 -7.65 11.23 -4.16
C THR A 93 -7.03 12.08 -5.27
N GLY A 94 -5.85 11.70 -5.77
CA GLY A 94 -5.16 12.41 -6.84
C GLY A 94 -4.02 11.59 -7.43
N PHE A 95 -3.74 11.84 -8.70
CA PHE A 95 -2.64 11.26 -9.46
C PHE A 95 -1.96 12.39 -10.26
N LYS A 96 -0.64 12.39 -10.28
CA LYS A 96 0.16 13.30 -11.12
C LYS A 96 1.35 12.53 -11.69
N HIS A 97 1.46 12.53 -13.01
CA HIS A 97 2.62 12.03 -13.72
C HIS A 97 3.80 13.01 -13.51
N THR A 98 4.93 12.51 -12.99
CA THR A 98 6.17 13.29 -12.85
C THR A 98 7.18 12.79 -13.88
N PRO A 99 7.74 13.67 -14.74
CA PRO A 99 8.76 13.29 -15.71
C PRO A 99 9.99 12.67 -15.03
N GLU A 100 10.60 11.67 -15.66
CA GLU A 100 11.91 11.13 -15.26
C GLU A 100 13.00 12.21 -15.44
N VAL A 101 13.95 12.27 -14.51
CA VAL A 101 15.11 13.17 -14.55
C VAL A 101 16.29 12.46 -15.20
#